data_AF-A0A1G2F0J3-F1
#
_entry.id   AF-A0A1G2F0J3-F1
#
_cell.length_a   1.000
_cell.length_b   1.000
_cell.length_c   1.000
_cell.angle_alpha   90.00
_cell.angle_beta   90.00
_cell.angle_gamma   90.00
#
_symmetry.space_group_name_H-M   'P 1'
#
loop_
_entity.id
_entity.type
_entity.pdbx_description
1 polymer ?
#
loop_
_entity_poly.entity_id
_entity_poly.type
_entity_poly.pdbx_seq_one_letter_code
_entity_poly.pdbx_strand_id
1 'polypeptide(L)'
;MNKQFFFFLGVVLLLAAVLHFSRDNFPDPDVFYHFRHADLYWENSITMSGFPWVSYSVINDFSSDIWYGFHVLLIPFTWLQNEFLGLNLAGVFITAATLLIFYFAAKKAKVFWSRFWPFFLLFSAPLVLYRFTMLRPHLLSLALSALFFVFAVQGSFWGVFISSFFITFFHLGLFWAPALIFGVVALVKFFSEKIMIWRSGAALVLGLLAGWVLRPNPFGALKIAYTQVVDLMLVKQAGIPFNFGMELFPMPFAGLGVFAFFVILWLGAVLVFFNAVFKKSVPLSFRERLFLRSSLILSAVFFLMTLFLAQRSFDFWVMFGVLFIAFVFTYFLAKNIRYKYTLVAIFLIMAGYSFYGYRKNISQFGWDAERFKPASEWLKKNSKEGEIVFNVAWEYFPELFFWNTKNRYISGMDPIFQYIYYQELYWKAYYLETGRTTGFTCAKTFCEEKNFEDTYDVLKNDFKASFVFLSRAYDDNLYNYFSNDPRYSFGYEDANSAIFSLK
;
A
#
# COMPACT_ATOMS: atom_id res chain seq x y z
N MET A 1 15.04 1.39 -30.44
CA MET A 1 13.71 0.88 -29.98
C MET A 1 12.72 0.95 -31.14
N ASN A 2 11.81 -0.02 -31.29
CA ASN A 2 10.89 -0.13 -32.45
C ASN A 2 9.63 0.76 -32.26
N LYS A 3 9.04 1.29 -33.34
CA LYS A 3 7.75 2.03 -33.37
C LYS A 3 6.66 1.40 -32.50
N GLN A 4 6.59 0.06 -32.48
CA GLN A 4 5.62 -0.67 -31.66
C GLN A 4 5.77 -0.47 -30.15
N PHE A 5 6.97 -0.17 -29.66
CA PHE A 5 7.19 0.15 -28.24
C PHE A 5 6.65 1.53 -27.90
N PHE A 6 6.91 2.53 -28.76
CA PHE A 6 6.41 3.89 -28.53
C PHE A 6 4.88 3.94 -28.59
N PHE A 7 4.25 3.17 -29.49
CA PHE A 7 2.80 3.00 -29.49
C PHE A 7 2.29 2.41 -28.16
N PHE A 8 2.91 1.32 -27.69
CA PHE A 8 2.57 0.72 -26.40
C PHE A 8 2.74 1.71 -25.23
N LEU A 9 3.84 2.46 -25.20
CA LEU A 9 4.09 3.49 -24.19
C LEU A 9 3.01 4.58 -24.24
N GLY A 10 2.63 5.05 -25.43
CA GLY A 10 1.55 6.01 -25.61
C GLY A 10 0.21 5.49 -25.05
N VAL A 11 -0.13 4.22 -25.30
CA VAL A 11 -1.34 3.58 -24.74
C VAL A 11 -1.27 3.48 -23.22
N VAL A 12 -0.12 3.10 -22.66
CA VAL A 12 0.08 3.03 -21.20
C VAL A 12 -0.13 4.41 -20.56
N LEU A 13 0.50 5.45 -21.11
CA LEU A 13 0.38 6.82 -20.60
C LEU A 13 -1.05 7.35 -20.74
N LEU A 14 -1.69 7.12 -21.88
CA LEU A 14 -3.09 7.53 -22.09
C LEU A 14 -4.02 6.84 -21.11
N LEU A 15 -3.87 5.53 -20.90
CA LEU A 15 -4.70 4.79 -19.96
C LEU A 15 -4.50 5.27 -18.52
N ALA A 16 -3.25 5.44 -18.10
CA ALA A 16 -2.95 5.98 -16.78
C ALA A 16 -3.53 7.40 -16.62
N ALA A 17 -3.39 8.26 -17.62
CA ALA A 17 -4.01 9.59 -17.62
C ALA A 17 -5.53 9.51 -17.48
N VAL A 18 -6.21 8.67 -18.25
CA VAL A 18 -7.67 8.49 -18.13
C VAL A 18 -8.04 8.05 -16.71
N LEU A 19 -7.34 7.08 -16.12
CA LEU A 19 -7.66 6.60 -14.77
C LEU A 19 -7.51 7.67 -13.68
N HIS A 20 -6.47 8.52 -13.77
CA HIS A 20 -6.18 9.52 -12.74
C HIS A 20 -6.92 10.85 -12.95
N PHE A 21 -7.25 11.23 -14.19
CA PHE A 21 -7.95 12.49 -14.48
C PHE A 21 -9.47 12.34 -14.62
N SER A 22 -10.02 11.13 -14.73
CA SER A 22 -11.49 10.92 -14.83
C SER A 22 -12.18 10.59 -13.50
N ARG A 23 -11.45 10.60 -12.39
CA ARG A 23 -11.98 10.34 -11.06
C ARG A 23 -12.30 11.66 -10.37
N ASP A 24 -13.42 11.68 -9.66
CA ASP A 24 -13.83 12.83 -8.84
C ASP A 24 -13.19 12.75 -7.44
N ASN A 25 -12.94 11.52 -6.96
CA ASN A 25 -12.36 11.24 -5.66
C ASN A 25 -11.11 10.36 -5.76
N PHE A 26 -10.24 10.46 -4.76
CA PHE A 26 -9.07 9.61 -4.63
C PHE A 26 -9.47 8.24 -4.05
N PRO A 27 -8.84 7.14 -4.49
CA PRO A 27 -9.13 5.83 -3.92
C PRO A 27 -8.77 5.75 -2.44
N ASP A 28 -7.84 6.58 -1.97
CA ASP A 28 -7.09 6.30 -0.77
C ASP A 28 -6.57 7.59 -0.13
N PRO A 29 -6.66 7.76 1.20
CA PRO A 29 -6.24 9.00 1.86
C PRO A 29 -4.72 9.13 2.00
N ASP A 30 -3.96 8.04 2.08
CA ASP A 30 -2.49 8.11 2.24
C ASP A 30 -1.80 8.77 1.04
N VAL A 31 -2.49 8.91 -0.10
CA VAL A 31 -2.07 9.73 -1.25
C VAL A 31 -1.64 11.13 -0.81
N PHE A 32 -2.38 11.73 0.13
CA PHE A 32 -2.17 13.10 0.61
C PHE A 32 -0.94 13.16 1.51
N TYR A 33 -0.78 12.18 2.40
CA TYR A 33 0.41 12.04 3.23
C TYR A 33 1.67 11.91 2.37
N HIS A 34 1.68 10.99 1.41
CA HIS A 34 2.86 10.73 0.58
C HIS A 34 3.26 11.95 -0.25
N PHE A 35 2.27 12.69 -0.79
CA PHE A 35 2.53 13.88 -1.57
C PHE A 35 3.04 15.04 -0.71
N ARG A 36 2.43 15.29 0.46
CA ARG A 36 2.88 16.35 1.37
C ARG A 36 4.25 16.05 1.98
N HIS A 37 4.57 14.78 2.27
CA HIS A 37 5.91 14.42 2.74
C HIS A 37 6.97 14.69 1.65
N ALA A 38 6.68 14.34 0.38
CA ALA A 38 7.57 14.67 -0.73
C ALA A 38 7.78 16.19 -0.86
N ASP A 39 6.73 16.97 -0.64
CA ASP A 39 6.81 18.43 -0.68
C ASP A 39 7.66 19.00 0.47
N LEU A 40 7.56 18.43 1.67
CA LEU A 40 8.43 18.80 2.79
C LEU A 40 9.91 18.48 2.55
N TYR A 41 10.24 17.43 1.80
CA TYR A 41 11.61 17.18 1.36
C TYR A 41 12.12 18.26 0.41
N TRP A 42 11.24 18.82 -0.41
CA TRP A 42 11.56 19.94 -1.28
C TRP A 42 11.71 21.26 -0.50
N GLU A 43 10.78 21.56 0.42
CA GLU A 43 10.81 22.76 1.27
C GLU A 43 12.02 22.78 2.23
N ASN A 44 12.45 21.60 2.69
CA ASN A 44 13.53 21.46 3.67
C ASN A 44 14.77 20.78 3.06
N SER A 45 14.90 19.46 3.23
CA SER A 45 16.00 18.67 2.70
C SER A 45 15.57 17.22 2.52
N ILE A 46 16.08 16.57 1.46
CA ILE A 46 15.94 15.12 1.26
C ILE A 46 16.59 14.29 2.38
N THR A 47 17.47 14.89 3.20
CA THR A 47 18.05 14.21 4.37
C THR A 47 17.24 14.41 5.65
N MET A 48 16.10 15.11 5.58
CA MET A 48 15.19 15.27 6.70
C MET A 48 14.69 13.90 7.14
N SER A 49 14.87 13.57 8.41
CA SER A 49 14.43 12.30 8.97
C SER A 49 13.38 12.48 10.08
N GLY A 50 13.35 13.65 10.73
CA GLY A 50 12.35 13.95 11.76
C GLY A 50 10.95 14.06 11.18
N PHE A 51 9.96 13.54 11.92
CA PHE A 51 8.54 13.62 11.56
C PHE A 51 7.72 14.07 12.78
N PRO A 52 7.84 15.33 13.22
CA PRO A 52 7.26 15.84 14.47
C PRO A 52 5.74 16.01 14.46
N TRP A 53 5.08 15.77 13.32
CA TRP A 53 3.64 15.98 13.14
C TRP A 53 2.77 14.90 13.79
N VAL A 54 3.33 13.79 14.25
CA VAL A 54 2.64 12.74 15.02
C VAL A 54 3.24 12.64 16.42
N SER A 55 2.65 13.36 17.37
CA SER A 55 3.25 13.64 18.68
C SER A 55 3.42 12.41 19.57
N TYR A 56 2.51 11.44 19.48
CA TYR A 56 2.46 10.25 20.34
C TYR A 56 2.67 8.99 19.52
N SER A 57 3.77 8.93 18.79
CA SER A 57 4.07 7.83 17.86
C SER A 57 5.58 7.59 17.79
N VAL A 58 5.98 6.31 17.75
CA VAL A 58 7.40 5.96 17.58
C VAL A 58 8.00 6.45 16.26
N ILE A 59 7.17 6.85 15.29
CA ILE A 59 7.64 7.49 14.05
C ILE A 59 8.37 8.80 14.35
N ASN A 60 7.86 9.59 15.29
CA ASN A 60 8.51 10.82 15.74
C ASN A 60 9.83 10.49 16.47
N ASP A 61 9.82 9.54 17.41
CA ASP A 61 11.00 9.17 18.20
C ASP A 61 12.11 8.54 17.36
N PHE A 62 11.75 7.62 16.47
CA PHE A 62 12.72 6.94 15.62
C PHE A 62 13.15 7.81 14.45
N SER A 63 12.38 8.85 14.09
CA SER A 63 12.73 9.90 13.13
C SER A 63 13.30 9.32 11.84
N SER A 64 12.48 8.56 11.11
CA SER A 64 12.88 8.00 9.83
C SER A 64 11.69 7.78 8.89
N ASP A 65 11.99 7.71 7.60
CA ASP A 65 11.02 7.40 6.56
C ASP A 65 11.23 5.98 5.98
N ILE A 66 10.21 5.13 6.16
CA ILE A 66 10.17 3.78 5.61
C ILE A 66 9.84 3.75 4.11
N TRP A 67 9.35 4.86 3.55
CA TRP A 67 9.03 5.07 2.14
C TRP A 67 9.95 6.09 1.46
N TYR A 68 11.13 6.34 2.04
CA TYR A 68 12.10 7.35 1.60
C TYR A 68 12.25 7.51 0.10
N GLY A 69 12.63 6.44 -0.62
CA GLY A 69 12.86 6.54 -2.05
C GLY A 69 11.60 6.92 -2.83
N PHE A 70 10.42 6.56 -2.32
CA PHE A 70 9.14 6.88 -2.95
C PHE A 70 8.83 8.36 -2.80
N HIS A 71 8.98 8.95 -1.61
CA HIS A 71 8.81 10.39 -1.45
C HIS A 71 9.82 11.19 -2.29
N VAL A 72 11.09 10.77 -2.35
CA VAL A 72 12.10 11.39 -3.23
C VAL A 72 11.65 11.34 -4.70
N LEU A 73 11.06 10.22 -5.14
CA LEU A 73 10.55 10.07 -6.49
C LEU A 73 9.36 11.00 -6.80
N LEU A 74 8.59 11.40 -5.77
CA LEU A 74 7.43 12.26 -5.92
C LEU A 74 7.75 13.76 -5.96
N ILE A 75 8.94 14.19 -5.49
CA ILE A 75 9.35 15.60 -5.42
C ILE A 75 9.06 16.39 -6.72
N PRO A 76 9.38 15.91 -7.94
CA PRO A 76 9.17 16.70 -9.14
C PRO A 76 7.70 17.08 -9.41
N PHE A 77 6.75 16.33 -8.84
CA PHE A 77 5.32 16.59 -9.02
C PHE A 77 4.79 17.63 -8.02
N THR A 78 5.50 17.90 -6.93
CA THR A 78 5.11 18.91 -5.92
C THR A 78 5.47 20.34 -6.35
N TRP A 79 6.33 20.49 -7.37
CA TRP A 79 6.69 21.80 -7.93
C TRP A 79 5.55 22.53 -8.65
N LEU A 80 4.42 21.84 -8.88
CA LEU A 80 3.27 22.40 -9.56
C LEU A 80 2.42 23.20 -8.58
N GLN A 81 2.11 24.45 -8.94
CA GLN A 81 1.25 25.33 -8.13
C GLN A 81 -0.14 24.74 -7.86
N ASN A 82 -0.65 23.91 -8.77
CA ASN A 82 -1.87 23.16 -8.55
C ASN A 82 -1.51 21.76 -8.01
N GLU A 83 -1.72 21.58 -6.71
CA GLU A 83 -1.39 20.34 -6.00
C GLU A 83 -2.19 19.13 -6.53
N PHE A 84 -3.45 19.31 -6.96
CA PHE A 84 -4.25 18.24 -7.55
C PHE A 84 -3.74 17.79 -8.91
N LEU A 85 -3.25 18.74 -9.72
CA LEU A 85 -2.58 18.41 -10.97
C LEU A 85 -1.30 17.61 -10.67
N GLY A 86 -0.53 18.02 -9.66
CA GLY A 86 0.64 17.28 -9.17
C GLY A 86 0.31 15.85 -8.73
N LEU A 87 -0.69 15.68 -7.87
CA LEU A 87 -1.18 14.39 -7.40
C LEU A 87 -1.61 13.47 -8.56
N ASN A 88 -2.33 14.01 -9.54
CA ASN A 88 -2.78 13.23 -10.68
C ASN A 88 -1.63 12.85 -11.61
N LEU A 89 -0.70 13.77 -11.92
CA LEU A 89 0.48 13.48 -12.73
C LEU A 89 1.43 12.48 -12.04
N ALA A 90 1.61 12.59 -10.73
CA ALA A 90 2.33 11.61 -9.92
C ALA A 90 1.67 10.23 -10.04
N GLY A 91 0.34 10.16 -9.93
CA GLY A 91 -0.44 8.95 -10.14
C GLY A 91 -0.21 8.33 -11.52
N VAL A 92 -0.32 9.14 -12.58
CA VAL A 92 -0.05 8.72 -13.96
C VAL A 92 1.34 8.12 -14.09
N PHE A 93 2.34 8.79 -13.51
CA PHE A 93 3.72 8.34 -13.55
C PHE A 93 3.92 7.01 -12.84
N ILE A 94 3.42 6.85 -11.61
CA ILE A 94 3.57 5.62 -10.83
C ILE A 94 2.85 4.45 -11.50
N THR A 95 1.63 4.66 -12.00
CA THR A 95 0.87 3.64 -12.73
C THR A 95 1.58 3.24 -14.01
N ALA A 96 2.03 4.20 -14.82
CA ALA A 96 2.76 3.93 -16.05
C ALA A 96 4.09 3.22 -15.78
N ALA A 97 4.87 3.67 -14.80
CA ALA A 97 6.13 3.05 -14.40
C ALA A 97 5.91 1.59 -13.97
N THR A 98 4.88 1.32 -13.18
CA THR A 98 4.50 -0.02 -12.74
C THR A 98 4.19 -0.94 -13.94
N LEU A 99 3.36 -0.48 -14.88
CA LEU A 99 3.02 -1.24 -16.09
C LEU A 99 4.23 -1.46 -17.01
N LEU A 100 5.13 -0.49 -17.11
CA LEU A 100 6.37 -0.61 -17.90
C LEU A 100 7.37 -1.58 -17.27
N ILE A 101 7.56 -1.53 -15.95
CA ILE A 101 8.43 -2.48 -15.23
C ILE A 101 7.88 -3.91 -15.39
N PHE A 102 6.56 -4.09 -15.25
CA PHE A 102 5.93 -5.38 -15.48
C PHE A 102 6.04 -5.85 -16.94
N TYR A 103 5.91 -4.94 -17.92
CA TYR A 103 6.21 -5.23 -19.33
C TYR A 103 7.63 -5.75 -19.51
N PHE A 104 8.63 -5.12 -18.89
CA PHE A 104 10.02 -5.59 -18.96
C PHE A 104 10.20 -6.97 -18.33
N ALA A 105 9.52 -7.25 -17.22
CA ALA A 105 9.49 -8.59 -16.62
C ALA A 105 8.92 -9.62 -17.62
N ALA A 106 7.74 -9.37 -18.19
CA ALA A 106 7.10 -10.26 -19.17
C ALA A 106 7.95 -10.46 -20.44
N LYS A 107 8.54 -9.38 -20.98
CA LYS A 107 9.43 -9.41 -22.14
C LYS A 107 10.68 -10.24 -21.84
N LYS A 108 11.28 -10.05 -20.67
CA LYS A 108 12.50 -10.76 -20.24
C LYS A 108 12.24 -12.22 -19.92
N ALA A 109 11.02 -12.56 -19.49
CA ALA A 109 10.52 -13.92 -19.38
C ALA A 109 10.18 -14.57 -20.73
N LYS A 110 10.33 -13.84 -21.85
CA LYS A 110 10.02 -14.29 -23.23
C LYS A 110 8.57 -14.74 -23.43
N VAL A 111 7.67 -14.13 -22.67
CA VAL A 111 6.24 -14.41 -22.75
C VAL A 111 5.67 -13.87 -24.06
N PHE A 112 4.84 -14.68 -24.74
CA PHE A 112 4.12 -14.28 -25.93
C PHE A 112 3.15 -13.13 -25.62
N TRP A 113 3.08 -12.13 -26.51
CA TRP A 113 2.34 -10.89 -26.26
C TRP A 113 2.74 -10.16 -24.97
N SER A 114 4.04 -10.06 -24.67
CA SER A 114 4.56 -9.33 -23.50
C SER A 114 3.94 -7.93 -23.25
N ARG A 115 3.48 -7.22 -24.30
CA ARG A 115 2.79 -5.91 -24.17
C ARG A 115 1.33 -5.99 -23.70
N PHE A 116 0.69 -7.14 -23.80
CA PHE A 116 -0.70 -7.36 -23.40
C PHE A 116 -0.82 -7.60 -21.89
N TRP A 117 0.11 -8.36 -21.30
CA TRP A 117 0.05 -8.79 -19.91
C TRP A 117 0.05 -7.68 -18.84
N PRO A 118 0.67 -6.50 -19.04
CA PRO A 118 0.49 -5.37 -18.13
C PRO A 118 -0.97 -4.92 -18.03
N PHE A 119 -1.69 -4.85 -19.16
CA PHE A 119 -3.12 -4.52 -19.15
C PHE A 119 -3.94 -5.65 -18.53
N PHE A 120 -3.57 -6.90 -18.81
CA PHE A 120 -4.20 -8.05 -18.18
C PHE A 120 -4.07 -8.00 -16.64
N LEU A 121 -2.90 -7.63 -16.13
CA LEU A 121 -2.67 -7.43 -14.70
C LEU A 121 -3.57 -6.32 -14.14
N LEU A 122 -3.56 -5.15 -14.78
CA LEU A 122 -4.36 -3.99 -14.37
C LEU A 122 -5.86 -4.30 -14.28
N PHE A 123 -6.38 -5.06 -15.24
CA PHE A 123 -7.80 -5.41 -15.35
C PHE A 123 -8.14 -6.82 -14.86
N SER A 124 -7.27 -7.40 -14.02
CA SER A 124 -7.47 -8.75 -13.50
C SER A 124 -8.64 -8.85 -12.52
N ALA A 125 -8.91 -7.78 -11.76
CA ALA A 125 -10.05 -7.66 -10.85
C ALA A 125 -10.33 -6.18 -10.51
N PRO A 126 -11.57 -5.82 -10.10
CA PRO A 126 -11.90 -4.47 -9.65
C PRO A 126 -10.98 -3.92 -8.57
N LEU A 127 -10.66 -4.73 -7.55
CA LEU A 127 -9.76 -4.31 -6.48
C LEU A 127 -8.34 -4.07 -6.98
N VAL A 128 -7.87 -4.83 -7.97
CA VAL A 128 -6.54 -4.61 -8.56
C VAL A 128 -6.51 -3.30 -9.33
N LEU A 129 -7.53 -3.01 -10.15
CA LEU A 129 -7.64 -1.73 -10.83
C LEU A 129 -7.67 -0.55 -9.84
N TYR A 130 -8.46 -0.67 -8.78
CA TYR A 130 -8.52 0.31 -7.69
C TYR A 130 -7.14 0.55 -7.04
N ARG A 131 -6.41 -0.52 -6.69
CA ARG A 131 -5.05 -0.44 -6.12
C ARG A 131 -4.06 0.27 -7.06
N PHE A 132 -4.14 -0.01 -8.36
CA PHE A 132 -3.31 0.66 -9.36
C PHE A 132 -3.57 2.16 -9.50
N THR A 133 -4.69 2.67 -9.00
CA THR A 133 -4.96 4.12 -8.99
C THR A 133 -4.52 4.83 -7.70
N MET A 134 -3.99 4.08 -6.71
CA MET A 134 -3.44 4.64 -5.48
C MET A 134 -2.03 5.19 -5.71
N LEU A 135 -1.73 6.38 -5.17
CA LEU A 135 -0.37 6.91 -5.15
C LEU A 135 0.40 6.35 -3.94
N ARG A 136 0.74 5.06 -3.98
CA ARG A 136 1.42 4.37 -2.89
C ARG A 136 2.66 3.58 -3.39
N PRO A 137 3.68 3.38 -2.54
CA PRO A 137 4.94 2.72 -2.92
C PRO A 137 4.82 1.23 -3.26
N HIS A 138 3.71 0.60 -2.86
CA HIS A 138 3.47 -0.83 -3.11
C HIS A 138 3.42 -1.17 -4.60
N LEU A 139 2.93 -0.27 -5.48
CA LEU A 139 2.81 -0.53 -6.92
C LEU A 139 4.18 -0.74 -7.58
N LEU A 140 5.13 0.15 -7.30
CA LEU A 140 6.51 0.00 -7.78
C LEU A 140 7.14 -1.27 -7.23
N SER A 141 6.96 -1.53 -5.93
CA SER A 141 7.49 -2.73 -5.27
C SER A 141 6.92 -4.02 -5.86
N LEU A 142 5.64 -4.02 -6.24
CA LEU A 142 4.96 -5.14 -6.89
C LEU A 142 5.57 -5.44 -8.27
N ALA A 143 5.68 -4.43 -9.14
CA ALA A 143 6.26 -4.62 -10.46
C ALA A 143 7.76 -4.96 -10.41
N LEU A 144 8.51 -4.32 -9.51
CA LEU A 144 9.92 -4.67 -9.26
C LEU A 144 10.06 -6.09 -8.74
N SER A 145 9.12 -6.60 -7.94
CA SER A 145 9.11 -8.00 -7.48
C SER A 145 8.90 -8.99 -8.64
N ALA A 146 8.06 -8.63 -9.61
CA ALA A 146 7.89 -9.40 -10.85
C ALA A 146 9.22 -9.46 -11.64
N LEU A 147 9.90 -8.31 -11.77
CA LEU A 147 11.18 -8.21 -12.47
C LEU A 147 12.31 -8.94 -11.71
N PHE A 148 12.35 -8.79 -10.39
CA PHE A 148 13.26 -9.49 -9.48
C PHE A 148 13.12 -11.00 -9.64
N PHE A 149 11.88 -11.52 -9.66
CA PHE A 149 11.60 -12.93 -9.89
C PHE A 149 12.21 -13.43 -11.21
N VAL A 150 12.03 -12.69 -12.31
CA VAL A 150 12.61 -13.06 -13.61
C VAL A 150 14.14 -13.10 -13.54
N PHE A 151 14.76 -12.12 -12.87
CA PHE A 151 16.21 -12.10 -12.69
C PHE A 151 16.74 -13.22 -11.79
N ALA A 152 16.01 -13.58 -10.74
CA ALA A 152 16.34 -14.69 -9.86
C ALA A 152 16.31 -16.03 -10.62
N VAL A 153 15.28 -16.26 -11.45
CA VAL A 153 15.19 -17.44 -12.33
C VAL A 153 16.34 -17.48 -13.34
N GLN A 154 16.77 -16.32 -13.84
CA GLN A 154 17.90 -16.21 -14.77
C GLN A 154 19.28 -16.34 -14.10
N GLY A 155 19.35 -16.27 -12.77
CA GLY A 155 20.61 -16.25 -12.02
C GLY A 155 21.42 -14.96 -12.22
N SER A 156 20.75 -13.84 -12.53
CA SER A 156 21.40 -12.55 -12.78
C SER A 156 21.81 -11.88 -11.47
N PHE A 157 23.11 -11.75 -11.20
CA PHE A 157 23.60 -11.04 -10.01
C PHE A 157 23.10 -9.60 -9.96
N TRP A 158 23.43 -8.79 -10.97
CA TRP A 158 23.06 -7.37 -11.01
C TRP A 158 21.56 -7.14 -11.06
N GLY A 159 20.81 -8.01 -11.74
CA GLY A 159 19.36 -7.90 -11.77
C GLY A 159 18.73 -8.14 -10.40
N VAL A 160 19.19 -9.16 -9.68
CA VAL A 160 18.73 -9.45 -8.31
C VAL A 160 19.13 -8.33 -7.35
N PHE A 161 20.37 -7.84 -7.42
CA PHE A 161 20.86 -6.73 -6.61
C PHE A 161 20.04 -5.45 -6.84
N ILE A 162 19.93 -4.98 -8.10
CA ILE A 162 19.24 -3.72 -8.43
C ILE A 162 17.76 -3.79 -8.08
N SER A 163 17.07 -4.90 -8.41
CA SER A 163 15.64 -4.98 -8.12
C SER A 163 15.35 -5.10 -6.62
N SER A 164 16.14 -5.87 -5.85
CA SER A 164 15.97 -5.91 -4.39
C SER A 164 16.33 -4.59 -3.72
N PHE A 165 17.37 -3.91 -4.21
CA PHE A 165 17.72 -2.55 -3.79
C PHE A 165 16.52 -1.59 -3.92
N PHE A 166 15.93 -1.48 -5.12
CA PHE A 166 14.83 -0.53 -5.33
C PHE A 166 13.54 -0.93 -4.59
N ILE A 167 13.26 -2.23 -4.41
CA ILE A 167 12.11 -2.67 -3.59
C ILE A 167 12.27 -2.16 -2.16
N THR A 168 13.42 -2.40 -1.54
CA THR A 168 13.69 -1.96 -0.17
C THR A 168 13.79 -0.44 -0.06
N PHE A 169 14.43 0.22 -1.03
CA PHE A 169 14.62 1.66 -1.05
C PHE A 169 13.29 2.43 -1.14
N PHE A 170 12.37 1.99 -2.00
CA PHE A 170 11.05 2.59 -2.13
C PHE A 170 10.07 2.18 -1.03
N HIS A 171 10.18 0.96 -0.51
CA HIS A 171 9.23 0.43 0.45
C HIS A 171 9.91 -0.53 1.43
N LEU A 172 10.46 0.03 2.51
CA LEU A 172 11.20 -0.77 3.49
C LEU A 172 10.33 -1.85 4.12
N GLY A 173 9.04 -1.57 4.40
CA GLY A 173 8.09 -2.56 4.92
C GLY A 173 7.86 -3.82 4.06
N LEU A 174 8.30 -3.82 2.79
CA LEU A 174 8.25 -4.99 1.89
C LEU A 174 9.61 -5.67 1.68
N PHE A 175 10.61 -5.41 2.52
CA PHE A 175 11.94 -6.03 2.42
C PHE A 175 11.90 -7.57 2.45
N TRP A 176 10.88 -8.16 3.09
CA TRP A 176 10.70 -9.61 3.20
C TRP A 176 10.24 -10.27 1.88
N ALA A 177 9.58 -9.53 0.98
CA ALA A 177 9.01 -10.09 -0.23
C ALA A 177 10.10 -10.64 -1.21
N PRO A 178 11.19 -9.91 -1.51
CA PRO A 178 12.32 -10.45 -2.27
C PRO A 178 12.92 -11.71 -1.66
N ALA A 179 13.00 -11.79 -0.32
CA ALA A 179 13.53 -12.95 0.38
C ALA A 179 12.62 -14.18 0.21
N LEU A 180 11.30 -14.02 0.34
CA LEU A 180 10.33 -15.08 0.08
C LEU A 180 10.39 -15.56 -1.39
N ILE A 181 10.39 -14.62 -2.33
CA ILE A 181 10.44 -14.91 -3.77
C ILE A 181 11.71 -15.69 -4.11
N PHE A 182 12.87 -15.22 -3.62
CA PHE A 182 14.14 -15.90 -3.82
C PHE A 182 14.17 -17.28 -3.16
N GLY A 183 13.62 -17.40 -1.94
CA GLY A 183 13.51 -18.66 -1.22
C GLY A 183 12.77 -19.72 -2.04
N VAL A 184 11.61 -19.38 -2.62
CA VAL A 184 10.87 -20.30 -3.48
C VAL A 184 11.69 -20.69 -4.72
N VAL A 185 12.30 -19.72 -5.42
CA VAL A 185 13.12 -20.01 -6.61
C VAL A 185 14.32 -20.90 -6.26
N ALA A 186 15.00 -20.61 -5.14
CA ALA A 186 16.14 -21.36 -4.65
C ALA A 186 15.74 -22.79 -4.28
N LEU A 187 14.62 -22.98 -3.57
CA LEU A 187 14.11 -24.30 -3.18
C LEU A 187 13.71 -25.11 -4.41
N VAL A 188 12.95 -24.54 -5.35
CA VAL A 188 12.55 -25.25 -6.58
C VAL A 188 13.79 -25.68 -7.37
N LYS A 189 14.81 -24.81 -7.47
CA LYS A 189 16.07 -25.12 -8.15
C LYS A 189 16.88 -26.18 -7.42
N PHE A 190 16.99 -26.09 -6.09
CA PHE A 190 17.69 -27.08 -5.27
C PHE A 190 17.04 -28.46 -5.36
N PHE A 191 15.71 -28.56 -5.28
CA PHE A 191 15.03 -29.84 -5.40
C PHE A 191 15.04 -30.40 -6.82
N SER A 192 15.10 -29.54 -7.84
CA SER A 192 15.16 -29.98 -9.24
C SER A 192 16.56 -30.38 -9.70
N GLU A 193 17.62 -29.70 -9.25
CA GLU A 193 18.99 -29.87 -9.76
C GLU A 193 20.07 -30.07 -8.69
N LYS A 194 19.74 -29.96 -7.40
CA LYS A 194 20.71 -29.98 -6.29
C LYS A 194 21.77 -28.87 -6.36
N ILE A 195 21.47 -27.78 -7.07
CA ILE A 195 22.35 -26.62 -7.24
C ILE A 195 21.94 -25.50 -6.30
N MET A 196 22.89 -25.00 -5.52
CA MET A 196 22.72 -23.81 -4.67
C MET A 196 23.03 -22.53 -5.45
N ILE A 197 22.17 -21.50 -5.34
CA ILE A 197 22.31 -20.21 -6.03
C ILE A 197 22.92 -19.12 -5.13
N TRP A 198 24.07 -19.41 -4.52
CA TRP A 198 24.70 -18.50 -3.54
C TRP A 198 25.05 -17.12 -4.10
N ARG A 199 25.48 -17.00 -5.37
CA ARG A 199 25.81 -15.69 -5.99
C ARG A 199 24.60 -14.76 -6.03
N SER A 200 23.45 -15.29 -6.44
CA SER A 200 22.21 -14.52 -6.44
C SER A 200 21.70 -14.29 -5.01
N GLY A 201 21.96 -15.21 -4.08
CA GLY A 201 21.68 -14.99 -2.66
C GLY A 201 22.49 -13.83 -2.07
N ALA A 202 23.78 -13.76 -2.39
CA ALA A 202 24.63 -12.64 -2.01
C ALA A 202 24.16 -11.32 -2.64
N ALA A 203 23.77 -11.34 -3.93
CA ALA A 203 23.20 -10.17 -4.60
C ALA A 203 21.93 -9.66 -3.90
N LEU A 204 21.06 -10.56 -3.47
CA LEU A 204 19.84 -10.23 -2.71
C LEU A 204 20.22 -9.55 -1.39
N VAL A 205 21.10 -10.17 -0.59
CA VAL A 205 21.51 -9.61 0.70
C VAL A 205 22.12 -8.23 0.53
N LEU A 206 23.04 -8.07 -0.42
CA LEU A 206 23.68 -6.78 -0.72
C LEU A 206 22.66 -5.73 -1.20
N GLY A 207 21.69 -6.12 -2.03
CA GLY A 207 20.65 -5.20 -2.51
C GLY A 207 19.73 -4.74 -1.38
N LEU A 208 19.25 -5.66 -0.54
CA LEU A 208 18.45 -5.34 0.65
C LEU A 208 19.20 -4.41 1.61
N LEU A 209 20.47 -4.74 1.91
CA LEU A 209 21.31 -3.93 2.79
C LEU A 209 21.56 -2.53 2.21
N ALA A 210 21.87 -2.42 0.92
CA ALA A 210 22.06 -1.12 0.28
C ALA A 210 20.76 -0.30 0.27
N GLY A 211 19.61 -0.92 -0.03
CA GLY A 211 18.31 -0.22 -0.06
C GLY A 211 17.86 0.24 1.32
N TRP A 212 18.34 -0.42 2.37
CA TRP A 212 18.16 -0.01 3.76
C TRP A 212 19.14 1.08 4.18
N VAL A 213 20.45 0.88 4.00
CA VAL A 213 21.50 1.76 4.55
C VAL A 213 21.60 3.11 3.83
N LEU A 214 21.25 3.19 2.54
CA LEU A 214 21.35 4.43 1.75
C LEU A 214 20.22 5.46 2.02
N ARG A 215 19.40 5.28 3.06
CA ARG A 215 18.38 6.27 3.47
C ARG A 215 18.85 7.11 4.67
N PRO A 216 18.27 8.29 4.88
CA PRO A 216 18.48 9.06 6.11
C PRO A 216 18.08 8.24 7.34
N ASN A 217 18.91 8.28 8.38
CA ASN A 217 18.70 7.55 9.64
C ASN A 217 18.31 6.05 9.48
N PRO A 218 19.22 5.20 8.96
CA PRO A 218 18.91 3.80 8.70
C PRO A 218 18.55 3.02 9.97
N PHE A 219 19.11 3.38 11.13
CA PHE A 219 18.75 2.73 12.41
C PHE A 219 17.32 3.05 12.84
N GLY A 220 16.88 4.30 12.70
CA GLY A 220 15.48 4.69 12.89
C GLY A 220 14.57 3.91 11.94
N ALA A 221 14.95 3.81 10.67
CA ALA A 221 14.20 3.06 9.66
C ALA A 221 14.02 1.59 10.03
N LEU A 222 15.08 0.96 10.55
CA LEU A 222 15.02 -0.44 10.99
C LEU A 222 14.03 -0.62 12.14
N LYS A 223 14.03 0.30 13.11
CA LYS A 223 13.10 0.25 14.24
C LYS A 223 11.65 0.43 13.77
N ILE A 224 11.37 1.40 12.89
CA ILE A 224 10.02 1.60 12.34
C ILE A 224 9.59 0.38 11.52
N ALA A 225 10.47 -0.16 10.67
CA ALA A 225 10.18 -1.36 9.90
C ALA A 225 9.93 -2.59 10.78
N TYR A 226 10.69 -2.74 11.88
CA TYR A 226 10.44 -3.76 12.89
C TYR A 226 9.06 -3.59 13.52
N THR A 227 8.67 -2.37 13.90
CA THR A 227 7.34 -2.10 14.44
C THR A 227 6.23 -2.42 13.44
N GLN A 228 6.38 -2.02 12.18
CA GLN A 228 5.34 -2.23 11.17
C GLN A 228 5.21 -3.70 10.71
N VAL A 229 6.31 -4.47 10.73
CA VAL A 229 6.32 -5.84 10.21
C VAL A 229 6.21 -6.88 11.32
N VAL A 230 7.01 -6.72 12.38
CA VAL A 230 7.13 -7.70 13.47
C VAL A 230 6.16 -7.40 14.60
N ASP A 231 6.24 -6.23 15.23
CA ASP A 231 5.38 -5.90 16.38
C ASP A 231 3.90 -5.95 15.99
N LEU A 232 3.56 -5.40 14.81
CA LEU A 232 2.20 -5.47 14.26
C LEU A 232 1.70 -6.92 14.15
N MET A 233 2.53 -7.83 13.63
CA MET A 233 2.13 -9.23 13.47
C MET A 233 1.96 -9.93 14.83
N LEU A 234 2.86 -9.66 15.78
CA LEU A 234 2.79 -10.22 17.13
C LEU A 234 1.54 -9.73 17.89
N VAL A 235 1.28 -8.43 17.87
CA VAL A 235 0.09 -7.81 18.49
C VAL A 235 -1.19 -8.36 17.86
N LYS A 236 -1.24 -8.47 16.53
CA LYS A 236 -2.37 -9.06 15.82
C LYS A 236 -2.59 -10.53 16.21
N GLN A 237 -1.53 -11.33 16.29
CA GLN A 237 -1.61 -12.74 16.70
C GLN A 237 -2.04 -12.92 18.16
N ALA A 238 -1.71 -11.97 19.03
CA ALA A 238 -2.15 -11.95 20.42
C ALA A 238 -3.65 -11.61 20.58
N GLY A 239 -4.36 -11.28 19.49
CA GLY A 239 -5.80 -11.01 19.52
C GLY A 239 -6.17 -9.69 20.19
N ILE A 240 -5.22 -8.77 20.32
CA ILE A 240 -5.46 -7.46 20.93
C ILE A 240 -6.36 -6.64 19.99
N PRO A 241 -7.47 -6.05 20.47
CA PRO A 241 -8.48 -5.42 19.61
C PRO A 241 -8.00 -4.08 19.07
N PHE A 242 -7.22 -4.11 17.99
CA PHE A 242 -6.71 -2.93 17.30
C PHE A 242 -7.61 -2.51 16.15
N ASN A 243 -7.73 -1.21 15.94
CA ASN A 243 -8.40 -0.65 14.76
C ASN A 243 -7.44 -0.59 13.55
N PHE A 244 -6.93 -1.75 13.13
CA PHE A 244 -6.07 -1.84 11.95
C PHE A 244 -6.87 -1.64 10.66
N GLY A 245 -6.21 -1.15 9.62
CA GLY A 245 -6.74 -1.16 8.26
C GLY A 245 -7.24 -2.56 7.87
N MET A 246 -8.44 -2.61 7.27
CA MET A 246 -9.10 -3.87 6.91
C MET A 246 -8.25 -4.77 6.00
N GLU A 247 -7.34 -4.18 5.22
CA GLU A 247 -6.42 -4.85 4.32
C GLU A 247 -5.36 -5.71 5.04
N LEU A 248 -5.14 -5.46 6.33
CA LEU A 248 -4.24 -6.23 7.18
C LEU A 248 -4.88 -7.51 7.68
N PHE A 249 -6.21 -7.64 7.67
CA PHE A 249 -6.93 -8.85 8.07
C PHE A 249 -7.06 -9.85 6.93
N PRO A 250 -7.30 -11.14 7.21
CA PRO A 250 -7.54 -12.13 6.17
C PRO A 250 -8.79 -11.80 5.33
N MET A 251 -8.78 -12.18 4.06
CA MET A 251 -9.94 -12.00 3.18
C MET A 251 -11.02 -13.03 3.51
N PRO A 252 -12.26 -12.62 3.82
CA PRO A 252 -13.37 -13.57 3.89
C PRO A 252 -13.58 -14.26 2.54
N PHE A 253 -13.98 -15.53 2.53
CA PHE A 253 -14.23 -16.27 1.28
C PHE A 253 -15.21 -15.57 0.33
N ALA A 254 -16.21 -14.87 0.88
CA ALA A 254 -17.14 -14.06 0.08
C ALA A 254 -16.43 -12.94 -0.71
N GLY A 255 -15.33 -12.39 -0.19
CA GLY A 255 -14.50 -11.38 -0.85
C GLY A 255 -13.81 -11.89 -2.13
N LEU A 256 -13.62 -13.22 -2.27
CA LEU A 256 -13.10 -13.82 -3.50
C LEU A 256 -14.01 -13.61 -4.72
N GLY A 257 -15.29 -13.28 -4.51
CA GLY A 257 -16.22 -12.95 -5.59
C GLY A 257 -15.71 -11.83 -6.49
N VAL A 258 -14.96 -10.88 -5.93
CA VAL A 258 -14.34 -9.77 -6.68
C VAL A 258 -13.24 -10.27 -7.64
N PHE A 259 -12.68 -11.46 -7.39
CA PHE A 259 -11.65 -12.09 -8.21
C PHE A 259 -12.19 -13.27 -9.04
N ALA A 260 -13.51 -13.47 -9.13
CA ALA A 260 -14.10 -14.70 -9.68
C ALA A 260 -13.55 -15.08 -11.07
N PHE A 261 -13.54 -14.14 -12.02
CA PHE A 261 -13.00 -14.40 -13.37
C PHE A 261 -11.51 -14.75 -13.35
N PHE A 262 -10.73 -14.05 -12.51
CA PHE A 262 -9.30 -14.33 -12.36
C PHE A 262 -9.04 -15.70 -11.75
N VAL A 263 -9.79 -16.08 -10.70
CA VAL A 263 -9.71 -17.40 -10.05
C VAL A 263 -10.00 -18.51 -11.05
N ILE A 264 -11.07 -18.39 -11.84
CA ILE A 264 -11.43 -19.38 -12.86
C ILE A 264 -10.30 -19.54 -13.88
N LEU A 265 -9.74 -18.43 -14.37
CA LEU A 265 -8.65 -18.49 -15.34
C LEU A 265 -7.36 -19.06 -14.74
N TRP A 266 -7.03 -18.67 -13.50
CA TRP A 266 -5.87 -19.16 -12.77
C TRP A 266 -5.97 -20.67 -12.54
N LEU A 267 -7.11 -21.18 -12.04
CA LEU A 267 -7.36 -22.61 -11.89
C LEU A 267 -7.37 -23.34 -13.24
N GLY A 268 -7.92 -22.74 -14.29
CA GLY A 268 -7.84 -23.28 -15.65
C GLY A 268 -6.39 -23.43 -16.15
N ALA A 269 -5.54 -22.44 -15.88
CA ALA A 269 -4.12 -22.52 -16.20
C ALA A 269 -3.39 -23.61 -15.38
N VAL A 270 -3.78 -23.80 -14.11
CA VAL A 270 -3.29 -24.91 -13.27
C VAL A 270 -3.66 -26.26 -13.88
N LEU A 271 -4.90 -26.44 -14.34
CA LEU A 271 -5.35 -27.67 -14.99
C LEU A 271 -4.57 -27.94 -16.30
N VAL A 272 -4.39 -26.92 -17.14
CA VAL A 272 -3.59 -27.03 -18.38
C VAL A 272 -2.14 -27.41 -18.06
N PHE A 273 -1.54 -26.79 -17.03
CA PHE A 273 -0.19 -27.09 -16.60
C PHE A 273 -0.04 -28.56 -16.19
N PHE A 274 -0.89 -29.06 -15.29
CA PHE A 274 -0.82 -30.45 -14.84
C PHE A 274 -1.04 -31.43 -16.00
N ASN A 275 -2.04 -31.19 -16.86
CA ASN A 275 -2.28 -32.01 -18.04
C ASN A 275 -1.06 -32.05 -18.99
N ALA A 276 -0.39 -30.91 -19.20
CA ALA A 276 0.80 -30.84 -20.04
C ALA A 276 2.01 -31.57 -19.42
N VAL A 277 2.18 -31.49 -18.10
CA VAL A 277 3.21 -32.23 -17.36
C VAL A 277 2.97 -33.75 -17.45
N PHE A 278 1.73 -34.21 -17.25
CA PHE A 278 1.37 -35.63 -17.35
C PHE A 278 1.56 -36.18 -18.76
N LYS A 279 1.16 -35.42 -19.79
CA LYS A 279 1.28 -35.83 -21.20
C LYS A 279 2.67 -35.65 -21.78
N LYS A 280 3.63 -35.07 -21.04
CA LYS A 280 4.96 -34.67 -21.53
C LYS A 280 4.88 -33.90 -22.86
N SER A 281 3.86 -33.06 -23.02
CA SER A 281 3.42 -32.58 -24.34
C SER A 281 4.34 -31.52 -24.96
N VAL A 282 5.14 -30.81 -24.15
CA VAL A 282 6.03 -29.76 -24.62
C VAL A 282 7.39 -29.86 -23.91
N PRO A 283 8.51 -29.98 -24.65
CA PRO A 283 9.85 -29.94 -24.05
C PRO A 283 10.15 -28.51 -23.61
N LEU A 284 10.21 -28.30 -22.28
CA LEU A 284 10.61 -27.03 -21.69
C LEU A 284 12.07 -27.09 -21.23
N SER A 285 12.82 -26.03 -21.51
CA SER A 285 14.15 -25.85 -20.93
C SER A 285 14.09 -25.78 -19.41
N PHE A 286 15.23 -25.95 -18.74
CA PHE A 286 15.29 -25.86 -17.28
C PHE A 286 14.75 -24.54 -16.74
N ARG A 287 15.18 -23.40 -17.31
CA ARG A 287 14.75 -22.07 -16.85
C ARG A 287 13.25 -21.87 -16.98
N GLU A 288 12.66 -22.42 -18.04
CA GLU A 288 11.20 -22.34 -18.28
C GLU A 288 10.44 -23.19 -17.27
N ARG A 289 10.93 -24.40 -16.93
CA ARG A 289 10.36 -25.24 -15.86
C ARG A 289 10.49 -24.57 -14.48
N LEU A 290 11.64 -23.96 -14.20
CA LEU A 290 11.89 -23.24 -12.96
C LEU A 290 10.94 -22.04 -12.82
N PHE A 291 10.80 -21.24 -13.89
CA PHE A 291 9.86 -20.12 -13.93
C PHE A 291 8.44 -20.61 -13.63
N LEU A 292 7.95 -21.57 -14.41
CA LEU A 292 6.57 -22.05 -14.35
C LEU A 292 6.19 -22.63 -12.97
N ARG A 293 7.07 -23.46 -12.39
CA ARG A 293 6.86 -24.03 -11.05
C ARG A 293 6.93 -22.97 -9.96
N SER A 294 7.92 -22.09 -10.02
CA SER A 294 8.09 -21.06 -9.00
C SER A 294 6.97 -20.03 -9.02
N SER A 295 6.51 -19.59 -10.21
CA SER A 295 5.36 -18.67 -10.33
C SER A 295 4.07 -19.31 -9.84
N LEU A 296 3.86 -20.61 -10.09
CA LEU A 296 2.71 -21.35 -9.54
C LEU A 296 2.76 -21.38 -8.01
N ILE A 297 3.88 -21.82 -7.43
CA ILE A 297 4.05 -21.89 -5.98
C ILE A 297 3.89 -20.51 -5.35
N LEU A 298 4.52 -19.47 -5.91
CA LEU A 298 4.38 -18.10 -5.41
C LEU A 298 2.92 -17.62 -5.48
N SER A 299 2.23 -17.85 -6.60
CA SER A 299 0.81 -17.49 -6.71
C SER A 299 -0.05 -18.22 -5.66
N ALA A 300 0.21 -19.51 -5.40
CA ALA A 300 -0.50 -20.27 -4.38
C ALA A 300 -0.16 -19.80 -2.95
N VAL A 301 1.12 -19.53 -2.64
CA VAL A 301 1.55 -19.01 -1.33
C VAL A 301 0.87 -17.67 -1.04
N PHE A 302 0.92 -16.72 -1.98
CA PHE A 302 0.28 -15.42 -1.78
C PHE A 302 -1.26 -15.50 -1.77
N PHE A 303 -1.87 -16.46 -2.47
CA PHE A 303 -3.30 -16.75 -2.35
C PHE A 303 -3.64 -17.21 -0.92
N LEU A 304 -2.89 -18.16 -0.37
CA LEU A 304 -3.07 -18.61 1.02
C LEU A 304 -2.83 -17.47 2.01
N MET A 305 -1.81 -16.63 1.79
CA MET A 305 -1.61 -15.43 2.60
C MET A 305 -2.79 -14.45 2.50
N THR A 306 -3.44 -14.34 1.35
CA THR A 306 -4.64 -13.51 1.18
C THR A 306 -5.79 -14.01 2.06
N LEU A 307 -5.98 -15.34 2.12
CA LEU A 307 -7.07 -15.97 2.86
C LEU A 307 -6.83 -16.11 4.36
N PHE A 308 -5.58 -16.20 4.80
CA PHE A 308 -5.26 -16.57 6.17
C PHE A 308 -4.39 -15.55 6.90
N LEU A 309 -3.69 -14.66 6.20
CA LEU A 309 -2.82 -13.66 6.82
C LEU A 309 -3.37 -12.25 6.62
N ALA A 310 -3.35 -11.73 5.39
CA ALA A 310 -3.73 -10.35 5.09
C ALA A 310 -4.21 -10.19 3.65
N GLN A 311 -5.35 -9.50 3.47
CA GLN A 311 -5.98 -9.19 2.18
C GLN A 311 -4.97 -8.58 1.20
N ARG A 312 -4.11 -7.65 1.65
CA ARG A 312 -3.09 -7.01 0.80
C ARG A 312 -2.15 -7.98 0.06
N SER A 313 -2.08 -9.24 0.46
CA SER A 313 -1.32 -10.28 -0.25
C SER A 313 -1.88 -10.60 -1.65
N PHE A 314 -3.13 -10.19 -1.95
CA PHE A 314 -3.74 -10.45 -3.27
C PHE A 314 -2.95 -9.77 -4.39
N ASP A 315 -2.30 -8.63 -4.13
CA ASP A 315 -1.50 -7.91 -5.12
C ASP A 315 -0.42 -8.85 -5.70
N PHE A 316 0.29 -9.57 -4.83
CA PHE A 316 1.31 -10.53 -5.22
C PHE A 316 0.73 -11.83 -5.79
N TRP A 317 -0.39 -12.32 -5.22
CA TRP A 317 -1.07 -13.50 -5.77
C TRP A 317 -1.45 -13.28 -7.23
N VAL A 318 -2.11 -12.16 -7.52
CA VAL A 318 -2.55 -11.80 -8.86
C VAL A 318 -1.34 -11.60 -9.76
N MET A 319 -0.33 -10.86 -9.34
CA MET A 319 0.87 -10.61 -10.14
C MET A 319 1.60 -11.90 -10.55
N PHE A 320 1.84 -12.82 -9.60
CA PHE A 320 2.44 -14.13 -9.91
C PHE A 320 1.48 -15.05 -10.68
N GLY A 321 0.18 -14.97 -10.41
CA GLY A 321 -0.85 -15.70 -11.14
C GLY A 321 -0.91 -15.26 -12.60
N VAL A 322 -0.81 -13.96 -12.91
CA VAL A 322 -0.72 -13.44 -14.28
C VAL A 322 0.55 -13.95 -14.96
N LEU A 323 1.71 -13.88 -14.29
CA LEU A 323 2.94 -14.43 -14.86
C LEU A 323 2.83 -15.93 -15.16
N PHE A 324 2.21 -16.70 -14.27
CA PHE A 324 1.94 -18.12 -14.45
C PHE A 324 1.00 -18.38 -15.64
N ILE A 325 -0.17 -17.73 -15.67
CA ILE A 325 -1.15 -17.83 -16.77
C ILE A 325 -0.49 -17.45 -18.10
N ALA A 326 0.30 -16.38 -18.11
CA ALA A 326 0.98 -15.90 -19.30
C ALA A 326 2.00 -16.91 -19.84
N PHE A 327 2.71 -17.58 -18.95
CA PHE A 327 3.65 -18.63 -19.30
C PHE A 327 2.93 -19.88 -19.81
N VAL A 328 1.87 -20.33 -19.12
CA VAL A 328 1.03 -21.45 -19.56
C VAL A 328 0.48 -21.18 -20.95
N PHE A 329 -0.06 -19.98 -21.17
CA PHE A 329 -0.58 -19.57 -22.47
C PHE A 329 0.51 -19.62 -23.55
N THR A 330 1.67 -19.02 -23.29
CA THR A 330 2.80 -18.94 -24.23
C THR A 330 3.22 -20.30 -24.74
N TYR A 331 3.40 -21.28 -23.85
CA TYR A 331 4.00 -22.56 -24.22
C TYR A 331 2.99 -23.64 -24.59
N PHE A 332 1.77 -23.60 -24.03
CA PHE A 332 0.79 -24.68 -24.23
C PHE A 332 -0.40 -24.29 -25.13
N LEU A 333 -0.76 -23.02 -25.23
CA LEU A 333 -2.01 -22.60 -25.88
C LEU A 333 -1.80 -21.65 -27.07
N ALA A 334 -0.75 -20.83 -27.08
CA ALA A 334 -0.55 -19.74 -28.04
C ALA A 334 -0.36 -20.20 -29.49
N LYS A 335 -0.14 -21.49 -29.76
CA LYS A 335 -0.11 -22.02 -31.13
C LYS A 335 -1.51 -22.05 -31.77
N ASN A 336 -2.56 -22.23 -30.98
CA ASN A 336 -3.93 -22.32 -31.49
C ASN A 336 -4.60 -20.93 -31.47
N ILE A 337 -5.04 -20.48 -32.64
CA ILE A 337 -5.68 -19.18 -32.83
C ILE A 337 -6.98 -19.03 -32.02
N ARG A 338 -7.73 -20.12 -31.78
CA ARG A 338 -8.96 -20.09 -30.98
C ARG A 338 -8.68 -19.62 -29.55
N TYR A 339 -7.62 -20.14 -28.91
CA TYR A 339 -7.25 -19.73 -27.55
C TYR A 339 -6.78 -18.27 -27.49
N LYS A 340 -6.22 -17.72 -28.57
CA LYS A 340 -5.90 -16.29 -28.65
C LYS A 340 -7.16 -15.43 -28.58
N TYR A 341 -8.17 -15.75 -29.39
CA TYR A 341 -9.45 -15.02 -29.35
C TYR A 341 -10.19 -15.22 -28.03
N THR A 342 -10.19 -16.45 -27.48
CA THR A 342 -10.76 -16.72 -26.16
C THR A 342 -10.09 -15.88 -25.07
N LEU A 343 -8.76 -15.79 -25.05
CA LEU A 343 -8.03 -14.97 -24.07
C LEU A 343 -8.39 -13.49 -24.18
N VAL A 344 -8.50 -12.96 -25.41
CA VAL A 344 -8.90 -11.57 -25.65
C VAL A 344 -10.35 -11.35 -25.19
N ALA A 345 -11.28 -12.25 -25.49
CA ALA A 345 -12.67 -12.16 -25.05
C ALA A 345 -12.79 -12.16 -23.52
N ILE A 346 -12.07 -13.07 -22.85
CA ILE A 346 -12.00 -13.12 -21.38
C ILE A 346 -11.45 -11.80 -20.83
N PHE A 347 -10.37 -11.28 -21.41
CA PHE A 347 -9.79 -10.01 -21.00
C PHE A 347 -10.78 -8.84 -21.14
N LEU A 348 -11.54 -8.76 -22.24
CA LEU A 348 -12.54 -7.70 -22.42
C LEU A 348 -13.65 -7.77 -21.37
N ILE A 349 -14.13 -8.97 -21.03
CA ILE A 349 -15.09 -9.19 -19.95
C ILE A 349 -14.51 -8.74 -18.60
N MET A 350 -13.28 -9.17 -18.29
CA MET A 350 -12.59 -8.81 -17.05
C MET A 350 -12.31 -7.31 -16.96
N ALA A 351 -11.98 -6.64 -18.08
CA ALA A 351 -11.78 -5.20 -18.13
C ALA A 351 -13.09 -4.44 -17.88
N GLY A 352 -14.19 -4.85 -18.50
CA GLY A 352 -15.51 -4.27 -18.23
C GLY A 352 -15.95 -4.46 -16.78
N TYR A 353 -15.78 -5.67 -16.23
CA TYR A 353 -16.09 -5.97 -14.83
C TYR A 353 -15.22 -5.16 -13.86
N SER A 354 -13.91 -5.09 -14.12
CA SER A 354 -12.95 -4.35 -13.30
C SER A 354 -13.27 -2.85 -13.31
N PHE A 355 -13.57 -2.28 -14.47
CA PHE A 355 -13.90 -0.85 -14.58
C PHE A 355 -15.22 -0.52 -13.89
N TYR A 356 -16.25 -1.35 -14.05
CA TYR A 356 -17.52 -1.20 -13.35
C TYR A 356 -17.33 -1.23 -11.83
N GLY A 357 -16.63 -2.26 -11.32
CA GLY A 357 -16.37 -2.39 -9.89
C GLY A 357 -15.48 -1.28 -9.35
N TYR A 358 -14.49 -0.82 -10.12
CA TYR A 358 -13.65 0.33 -9.77
C TYR A 358 -14.48 1.60 -9.61
N ARG A 359 -15.30 1.97 -10.61
CA ARG A 359 -16.15 3.17 -10.55
C ARG A 359 -17.11 3.12 -9.36
N LYS A 360 -17.70 1.95 -9.10
CA LYS A 360 -18.55 1.73 -7.92
C LYS A 360 -17.77 1.98 -6.62
N ASN A 361 -16.58 1.40 -6.47
CA ASN A 361 -15.77 1.60 -5.26
C ASN A 361 -15.37 3.07 -5.05
N ILE A 362 -14.90 3.76 -6.10
CA ILE A 362 -14.55 5.19 -6.01
C ILE A 362 -15.77 6.05 -5.64
N SER A 363 -16.94 5.76 -6.19
CA SER A 363 -18.16 6.52 -5.85
C SER A 363 -18.63 6.30 -4.42
N GLN A 364 -18.33 5.14 -3.82
CA GLN A 364 -18.83 4.76 -2.49
C GLN A 364 -17.83 5.06 -1.37
N PHE A 365 -16.54 4.88 -1.64
CA PHE A 365 -15.47 4.91 -0.64
C PHE A 365 -14.31 5.82 -1.06
N GLY A 366 -14.49 6.61 -2.12
CA GLY A 366 -13.49 7.58 -2.53
C GLY A 366 -13.38 8.74 -1.54
N TRP A 367 -12.18 9.30 -1.47
CA TRP A 367 -11.81 10.40 -0.59
C TRP A 367 -11.75 11.68 -1.40
N ASP A 368 -12.59 12.64 -1.01
CA ASP A 368 -12.52 14.00 -1.53
C ASP A 368 -11.31 14.70 -0.89
N ALA A 369 -10.43 15.23 -1.74
CA ALA A 369 -9.21 15.85 -1.29
C ALA A 369 -9.43 17.19 -0.57
N GLU A 370 -10.57 17.85 -0.78
CA GLU A 370 -10.91 19.11 -0.12
C GLU A 370 -11.76 18.92 1.13
N ARG A 371 -12.12 17.66 1.48
CA ARG A 371 -13.04 17.33 2.57
C ARG A 371 -12.70 18.02 3.89
N PHE A 372 -11.42 18.02 4.29
CA PHE A 372 -10.94 18.63 5.54
C PHE A 372 -10.10 19.90 5.33
N LYS A 373 -10.06 20.44 4.11
CA LYS A 373 -9.32 21.67 3.81
C LYS A 373 -9.81 22.86 4.62
N PRO A 374 -11.13 23.16 4.70
CA PRO A 374 -11.61 24.34 5.43
C PRO A 374 -11.25 24.31 6.93
N ALA A 375 -11.44 23.17 7.58
CA ALA A 375 -11.06 22.96 8.98
C ALA A 375 -9.55 23.06 9.21
N SER A 376 -8.74 22.50 8.30
CA SER A 376 -7.28 22.57 8.37
C SER A 376 -6.76 24.00 8.22
N GLU A 377 -7.34 24.78 7.29
CA GLU A 377 -7.03 26.20 7.11
C GLU A 377 -7.47 27.04 8.33
N TRP A 378 -8.63 26.73 8.90
CA TRP A 378 -9.09 27.36 10.14
C TRP A 378 -8.11 27.10 11.30
N LEU A 379 -7.67 25.84 11.49
CA LEU A 379 -6.67 25.50 12.51
C LEU A 379 -5.38 26.28 12.27
N LYS A 380 -4.86 26.28 11.05
CA LYS A 380 -3.63 26.99 10.67
C LYS A 380 -3.72 28.49 10.99
N LYS A 381 -4.89 29.10 10.83
CA LYS A 381 -5.12 30.53 11.12
C LYS A 381 -5.30 30.83 12.62
N ASN A 382 -5.91 29.92 13.37
CA ASN A 382 -6.35 30.17 14.76
C ASN A 382 -5.49 29.47 15.83
N SER A 383 -4.48 28.70 15.44
CA SER A 383 -3.55 28.04 16.35
C SER A 383 -2.16 28.69 16.37
N LYS A 384 -1.31 28.31 17.32
CA LYS A 384 0.13 28.56 17.33
C LYS A 384 0.89 27.39 16.70
N GLU A 385 2.11 27.68 16.25
CA GLU A 385 3.02 26.66 15.73
C GLU A 385 3.24 25.56 16.78
N GLY A 386 3.09 24.30 16.37
CA GLY A 386 3.31 23.14 17.22
C GLY A 386 2.20 22.80 18.22
N GLU A 387 1.10 23.58 18.28
CA GLU A 387 -0.07 23.21 19.09
C GLU A 387 -0.65 21.88 18.62
N ILE A 388 -1.03 21.03 19.58
CA ILE A 388 -1.49 19.67 19.34
C ILE A 388 -3.00 19.67 19.09
N VAL A 389 -3.38 19.04 17.99
CA VAL A 389 -4.75 18.72 17.61
C VAL A 389 -4.98 17.25 17.91
N PHE A 390 -5.94 16.97 18.79
CA PHE A 390 -6.46 15.62 18.98
C PHE A 390 -7.33 15.25 17.78
N ASN A 391 -6.75 14.61 16.76
CA ASN A 391 -7.48 13.98 15.68
C ASN A 391 -8.00 12.62 16.15
N VAL A 392 -9.32 12.47 16.25
CA VAL A 392 -9.95 11.30 16.88
C VAL A 392 -9.54 9.98 16.23
N ALA A 393 -9.53 9.91 14.90
CA ALA A 393 -9.07 8.75 14.16
C ALA A 393 -7.73 9.02 13.47
N TRP A 394 -6.89 7.99 13.41
CA TRP A 394 -5.61 8.03 12.69
C TRP A 394 -5.81 8.22 11.17
N GLU A 395 -6.94 7.75 10.64
CA GLU A 395 -7.31 7.87 9.21
C GLU A 395 -7.54 9.32 8.75
N TYR A 396 -7.78 10.27 9.66
CA TYR A 396 -7.98 11.68 9.30
C TYR A 396 -6.67 12.42 9.03
N PHE A 397 -5.56 11.88 9.53
CA PHE A 397 -4.27 12.52 9.48
C PHE A 397 -3.79 12.85 8.06
N PRO A 398 -3.89 11.97 7.04
CA PRO A 398 -3.33 12.28 5.72
C PRO A 398 -3.89 13.56 5.09
N GLU A 399 -5.19 13.80 5.22
CA GLU A 399 -5.86 15.02 4.72
C GLU A 399 -5.52 16.24 5.59
N LEU A 400 -5.58 16.10 6.92
CA LEU A 400 -5.24 17.18 7.85
C LEU A 400 -3.79 17.65 7.67
N PHE A 401 -2.86 16.69 7.59
CA PHE A 401 -1.43 16.93 7.39
C PHE A 401 -1.13 17.58 6.04
N PHE A 402 -1.86 17.19 4.99
CA PHE A 402 -1.71 17.77 3.66
C PHE A 402 -2.00 19.28 3.66
N TRP A 403 -3.08 19.70 4.33
CA TRP A 403 -3.47 21.11 4.37
C TRP A 403 -2.84 21.92 5.52
N ASN A 404 -2.40 21.26 6.60
CA ASN A 404 -1.89 21.93 7.79
C ASN A 404 -0.71 21.20 8.45
N THR A 405 0.50 21.66 8.14
CA THR A 405 1.74 21.22 8.81
C THR A 405 2.21 22.17 9.92
N LYS A 406 1.41 23.19 10.28
CA LYS A 406 1.71 24.12 11.40
C LYS A 406 1.33 23.50 12.74
N ASN A 407 0.29 22.67 12.76
CA ASN A 407 -0.13 21.93 13.93
C ASN A 407 0.50 20.53 13.98
N ARG A 408 0.47 19.92 15.17
CA ARG A 408 0.82 18.51 15.37
C ARG A 408 -0.44 17.71 15.70
N TYR A 409 -0.39 16.43 15.41
CA TYR A 409 -1.49 15.48 15.54
C TYR A 409 -1.10 14.39 16.53
N ILE A 410 -2.07 13.70 17.13
CA ILE A 410 -1.75 12.65 18.11
C ILE A 410 -1.31 11.36 17.43
N SER A 411 -1.85 11.06 16.26
CA SER A 411 -1.65 9.84 15.50
C SER A 411 -1.80 10.13 14.00
N GLY A 412 -1.28 9.25 13.14
CA GLY A 412 -1.40 9.45 11.69
C GLY A 412 -0.94 8.33 10.76
N MET A 413 -0.57 7.18 11.32
CA MET A 413 -0.28 5.96 10.59
C MET A 413 -0.84 4.79 11.39
N ASP A 414 -0.57 3.55 10.96
CA ASP A 414 -1.02 2.32 11.64
C ASP A 414 -0.99 2.45 13.18
N PRO A 415 -2.09 2.16 13.90
CA PRO A 415 -2.17 2.40 15.35
C PRO A 415 -1.10 1.67 16.19
N ILE A 416 -0.43 0.67 15.60
CA ILE A 416 0.73 0.02 16.21
C ILE A 416 1.81 1.03 16.63
N PHE A 417 2.01 2.11 15.86
CA PHE A 417 3.06 3.08 16.18
C PHE A 417 2.75 3.90 17.43
N GLN A 418 1.47 4.19 17.70
CA GLN A 418 1.04 4.85 18.93
C GLN A 418 1.04 3.88 20.12
N TYR A 419 0.63 2.62 19.89
CA TYR A 419 0.65 1.62 20.94
C TYR A 419 2.05 1.29 21.45
N ILE A 420 3.02 1.10 20.54
CA ILE A 420 4.41 0.83 20.93
C ILE A 420 5.05 2.06 21.58
N TYR A 421 4.61 3.27 21.22
CA TYR A 421 5.06 4.50 21.86
C TYR A 421 4.64 4.54 23.34
N TYR A 422 3.33 4.43 23.61
CA TYR A 422 2.82 4.40 24.98
C TYR A 422 1.41 3.79 25.03
N GLN A 423 1.30 2.58 25.57
CA GLN A 423 0.06 1.79 25.52
C GLN A 423 -1.12 2.48 26.21
N GLU A 424 -0.89 3.19 27.31
CA GLU A 424 -1.96 3.89 28.03
C GLU A 424 -2.59 4.99 27.17
N LEU A 425 -1.77 5.81 26.50
CA LEU A 425 -2.27 6.83 25.58
C LEU A 425 -2.99 6.20 24.39
N TYR A 426 -2.51 5.07 23.86
CA TYR A 426 -3.23 4.35 22.81
C TYR A 426 -4.63 3.96 23.28
N TRP A 427 -4.78 3.33 24.45
CA TRP A 427 -6.10 2.92 24.93
C TRP A 427 -7.02 4.11 25.21
N LYS A 428 -6.47 5.20 25.76
CA LYS A 428 -7.22 6.44 25.98
C LYS A 428 -7.77 7.00 24.67
N ALA A 429 -6.98 6.98 23.60
CA ALA A 429 -7.43 7.40 22.27
C ALA A 429 -8.43 6.39 21.66
N TYR A 430 -8.15 5.09 21.76
CA TYR A 430 -8.95 4.01 21.17
C TYR A 430 -10.43 4.03 21.61
N TYR A 431 -10.70 4.26 22.89
CA TYR A 431 -12.10 4.28 23.37
C TYR A 431 -12.88 5.49 22.84
N LEU A 432 -12.21 6.62 22.65
CA LEU A 432 -12.78 7.82 22.03
C LEU A 432 -12.97 7.62 20.53
N GLU A 433 -11.95 7.09 19.84
CA GLU A 433 -11.97 6.76 18.40
C GLU A 433 -13.11 5.82 18.04
N THR A 434 -13.29 4.76 18.83
CA THR A 434 -14.34 3.76 18.57
C THR A 434 -15.74 4.20 19.02
N GLY A 435 -15.88 5.39 19.60
CA GLY A 435 -17.13 5.91 20.15
C GLY A 435 -17.71 5.08 21.30
N ARG A 436 -16.91 4.18 21.89
CA ARG A 436 -17.32 3.35 23.03
C ARG A 436 -17.51 4.16 24.30
N THR A 437 -16.79 5.28 24.41
CA THR A 437 -16.90 6.24 25.50
C THR A 437 -16.91 7.66 24.95
N THR A 438 -17.34 8.62 25.76
CA THR A 438 -17.35 10.05 25.40
C THR A 438 -16.81 10.91 26.53
N GLY A 439 -17.54 11.03 27.64
CA GLY A 439 -17.15 11.86 28.78
C GLY A 439 -16.04 11.29 29.66
N PHE A 440 -15.67 10.03 29.43
CA PHE A 440 -14.53 9.39 30.07
C PHE A 440 -13.79 8.51 29.06
N THR A 441 -12.58 8.09 29.42
CA THR A 441 -11.78 7.09 28.69
C THR A 441 -10.96 6.25 29.67
N CYS A 442 -10.13 5.34 29.16
CA CYS A 442 -9.38 4.36 29.96
C CYS A 442 -8.00 4.07 29.40
N ALA A 443 -7.00 3.96 30.28
CA ALA A 443 -5.62 3.58 29.95
C ALA A 443 -5.36 2.08 29.68
N LYS A 444 -6.40 1.22 29.71
CA LYS A 444 -6.25 -0.25 29.70
C LYS A 444 -7.07 -0.91 28.61
N THR A 445 -6.65 -2.09 28.16
CA THR A 445 -7.35 -2.95 27.18
C THR A 445 -8.81 -3.24 27.56
N PHE A 446 -9.12 -3.29 28.86
CA PHE A 446 -10.46 -3.43 29.40
C PHE A 446 -10.76 -2.25 30.31
N CYS A 447 -11.76 -1.45 29.91
CA CYS A 447 -12.22 -0.27 30.61
C CYS A 447 -13.25 -0.67 31.67
N GLU A 448 -12.86 -0.58 32.94
CA GLU A 448 -13.73 -0.77 34.11
C GLU A 448 -13.87 0.57 34.83
N GLU A 449 -15.00 0.80 35.52
CA GLU A 449 -15.32 2.09 36.17
C GLU A 449 -14.18 2.64 37.04
N LYS A 450 -13.47 1.76 37.76
CA LYS A 450 -12.32 2.16 38.60
C LYS A 450 -11.13 2.75 37.85
N ASN A 451 -11.08 2.57 36.52
CA ASN A 451 -10.03 3.09 35.64
C ASN A 451 -10.56 4.23 34.74
N PHE A 452 -11.77 4.73 34.99
CA PHE A 452 -12.32 5.83 34.20
C PHE A 452 -11.54 7.11 34.49
N GLU A 453 -11.14 7.78 33.43
CA GLU A 453 -10.49 9.07 33.45
C GLU A 453 -11.35 10.05 32.67
N ASP A 454 -11.58 11.25 33.21
CA ASP A 454 -12.37 12.28 32.54
C ASP A 454 -11.72 12.67 31.21
N THR A 455 -12.53 12.73 30.14
CA THR A 455 -12.02 12.97 28.79
C THR A 455 -11.34 14.31 28.66
N TYR A 456 -11.85 15.38 29.28
CA TYR A 456 -11.21 16.69 29.23
C TYR A 456 -9.85 16.66 29.91
N ASP A 457 -9.75 16.06 31.09
CA ASP A 457 -8.48 15.94 31.81
C ASP A 457 -7.45 15.14 31.00
N VAL A 458 -7.85 14.05 30.36
CA VAL A 458 -6.98 13.25 29.49
C VAL A 458 -6.51 14.05 28.27
N LEU A 459 -7.42 14.73 27.58
CA LEU A 459 -7.08 15.54 26.41
C LEU A 459 -6.13 16.69 26.78
N LYS A 460 -6.37 17.36 27.91
CA LYS A 460 -5.60 18.51 28.36
C LYS A 460 -4.26 18.14 28.99
N ASN A 461 -4.22 17.14 29.87
CA ASN A 461 -3.04 16.84 30.68
C ASN A 461 -2.14 15.79 30.01
N ASP A 462 -2.74 14.74 29.45
CA ASP A 462 -1.98 13.62 28.91
C ASP A 462 -1.61 13.85 27.45
N PHE A 463 -2.60 14.20 26.62
CA PHE A 463 -2.38 14.51 25.20
C PHE A 463 -1.92 15.95 24.96
N LYS A 464 -2.03 16.83 25.96
CA LYS A 464 -1.65 18.25 25.84
C LYS A 464 -2.28 18.93 24.62
N ALA A 465 -3.51 18.51 24.30
CA ALA A 465 -4.24 18.99 23.14
C ALA A 465 -4.76 20.41 23.39
N SER A 466 -4.58 21.28 22.41
CA SER A 466 -5.19 22.60 22.38
C SER A 466 -6.52 22.58 21.65
N PHE A 467 -6.65 21.68 20.67
CA PHE A 467 -7.83 21.50 19.85
C PHE A 467 -8.23 20.03 19.75
N VAL A 468 -9.51 19.79 19.49
CA VAL A 468 -10.05 18.50 19.07
C VAL A 468 -10.61 18.67 17.66
N PHE A 469 -10.25 17.75 16.77
CA PHE A 469 -10.80 17.67 15.41
C PHE A 469 -11.72 16.45 15.30
N LEU A 470 -12.91 16.67 14.72
CA LEU A 470 -13.95 15.66 14.55
C LEU A 470 -14.40 15.60 13.09
N SER A 471 -14.67 14.39 12.60
CA SER A 471 -15.43 14.15 11.39
C SER A 471 -16.93 14.11 11.72
N ARG A 472 -17.74 14.96 11.07
CA ARG A 472 -19.21 14.95 11.24
C ARG A 472 -19.85 13.66 10.72
N ALA A 473 -19.14 12.89 9.89
CA ALA A 473 -19.64 11.61 9.38
C ALA A 473 -19.53 10.46 10.39
N TYR A 474 -18.67 10.56 11.40
CA TYR A 474 -18.34 9.43 12.28
C TYR A 474 -18.36 9.76 13.78
N ASP A 475 -18.17 11.03 14.17
CA ASP A 475 -17.87 11.40 15.55
C ASP A 475 -19.04 12.09 16.28
N ASP A 476 -20.30 11.80 15.90
CA ASP A 476 -21.49 12.49 16.43
C ASP A 476 -21.61 12.43 17.97
N ASN A 477 -21.24 11.30 18.58
CA ASN A 477 -21.29 11.14 20.04
C ASN A 477 -20.32 12.10 20.74
N LEU A 478 -19.11 12.25 20.20
CA LEU A 478 -18.11 13.17 20.74
C LEU A 478 -18.48 14.62 20.43
N TYR A 479 -18.99 14.91 19.24
CA TYR A 479 -19.51 16.23 18.88
C TYR A 479 -20.57 16.68 19.89
N ASN A 480 -21.55 15.83 20.17
CA ASN A 480 -22.60 16.14 21.16
C ASN A 480 -22.04 16.35 22.57
N TYR A 481 -21.05 15.55 22.99
CA TYR A 481 -20.39 15.73 24.28
C TYR A 481 -19.67 17.09 24.37
N PHE A 482 -18.81 17.41 23.41
CA PHE A 482 -18.04 18.67 23.42
C PHE A 482 -18.90 19.91 23.25
N SER A 483 -20.03 19.81 22.56
CA SER A 483 -20.98 20.92 22.40
C SER A 483 -21.71 21.28 23.68
N ASN A 484 -21.86 20.32 24.60
CA ASN A 484 -22.60 20.49 25.85
C ASN A 484 -21.68 20.68 27.09
N ASP A 485 -20.38 20.43 26.96
CA ASP A 485 -19.43 20.58 28.06
C ASP A 485 -18.80 22.00 28.05
N PRO A 486 -19.01 22.82 29.09
CA PRO A 486 -18.56 24.21 29.13
C PRO A 486 -17.04 24.37 29.17
N ARG A 487 -16.27 23.29 29.35
CA ARG A 487 -14.79 23.29 29.32
C ARG A 487 -14.23 23.37 27.89
N TYR A 488 -15.08 23.23 26.88
CA TYR A 488 -14.72 23.39 25.47
C TYR A 488 -15.29 24.71 24.92
N SER A 489 -14.61 25.29 23.93
CA SER A 489 -15.13 26.38 23.11
C SER A 489 -15.27 25.91 21.68
N PHE A 490 -16.46 26.10 21.11
CA PHE A 490 -16.69 25.90 19.69
C PHE A 490 -15.77 26.80 18.85
N GLY A 491 -15.11 26.21 17.85
CA GLY A 491 -14.21 26.94 16.94
C GLY A 491 -14.74 27.02 15.50
N TYR A 492 -15.04 25.87 14.90
CA TYR A 492 -15.41 25.76 13.49
C TYR A 492 -16.33 24.56 13.26
N GLU A 493 -17.24 24.67 12.28
CA GLU A 493 -18.01 23.54 11.76
C GLU A 493 -18.36 23.75 10.28
N ASP A 494 -18.33 22.67 9.52
CA ASP A 494 -18.93 22.55 8.20
C ASP A 494 -19.65 21.20 8.05
N ALA A 495 -20.04 20.85 6.83
CA ALA A 495 -20.73 19.59 6.56
C ALA A 495 -19.88 18.34 6.84
N ASN A 496 -18.54 18.47 6.87
CA ASN A 496 -17.61 17.35 6.97
C ASN A 496 -16.95 17.24 8.34
N SER A 497 -16.79 18.35 9.06
CA SER A 497 -15.91 18.43 10.21
C SER A 497 -16.32 19.48 11.25
N ALA A 498 -15.85 19.30 12.48
CA ALA A 498 -15.97 20.28 13.55
C ALA A 498 -14.67 20.37 14.36
N ILE A 499 -14.42 21.56 14.92
CA ILE A 499 -13.26 21.84 15.77
C ILE A 499 -13.71 22.49 17.06
N PHE A 500 -13.22 21.96 18.17
CA PHE A 500 -13.36 22.51 19.51
C PHE A 500 -11.98 22.86 20.06
N SER A 501 -11.89 23.94 20.82
CA SER A 501 -10.70 24.29 21.61
C SER A 501 -10.93 23.96 23.07
N LEU A 502 -9.87 23.55 23.77
CA LEU A 502 -9.92 23.31 25.20
C LEU A 502 -9.65 24.63 25.95
N LYS A 503 -10.49 24.95 26.95
CA LYS A 503 -10.32 26.15 27.79
C LYS A 503 -9.24 26.01 28.84
#